data_AF-A0A1J5I3T6-F1
#
_entry.id   AF-A0A1J5I3T6-F1
#
_cell.length_a   1.000
_cell.length_b   1.000
_cell.length_c   1.000
_cell.angle_alpha   90.00
_cell.angle_beta   90.00
_cell.angle_gamma   90.00
#
_symmetry.space_group_name_H-M   'P 1'
#
loop_
_entity.id
_entity.type
_entity.pdbx_description
1 polymer ?
#
loop_
_entity_poly.entity_id
_entity_poly.type
_entity_poly.pdbx_seq_one_letter_code
_entity_poly.pdbx_strand_id
1 'polypeptide(L)'
;MNIYLDIDGVLLANNLHPANYASEFLEHVLTNFPDSTYWLTTHCQGDATVPIRHIGHLFDDETVELMRKIKPTSWDMTKTSGIDFSKPFLWFDDDLFSGEKQDLINNNAIDNWIEVNLTKDPDTLAKFISSFPIPI
;
A
#
# COMPACT_ATOMS: atom_id res chain seq x y z
N MET A 1 -11.88 -7.36 -4.11
CA MET A 1 -10.87 -6.42 -4.61
C MET A 1 -9.62 -6.57 -3.75
N ASN A 2 -8.44 -6.56 -4.35
CA ASN A 2 -7.18 -6.59 -3.61
C ASN A 2 -6.68 -5.16 -3.34
N ILE A 3 -6.09 -4.93 -2.17
CA ILE A 3 -5.40 -3.69 -1.82
C ILE A 3 -3.91 -4.00 -1.67
N TYR A 4 -3.07 -3.28 -2.39
CA TYR A 4 -1.62 -3.37 -2.31
C TYR A 4 -1.07 -2.08 -1.71
N LEU A 5 -0.25 -2.19 -0.68
CA LEU A 5 0.27 -1.05 0.07
C LEU A 5 1.80 -1.01 -0.01
N ASP A 6 2.35 0.10 -0.53
CA ASP A 6 3.73 0.46 -0.22
C ASP A 6 3.82 1.09 1.19
N ILE A 7 5.05 1.34 1.64
CA ILE A 7 5.40 1.86 2.95
C ILE A 7 5.98 3.27 2.82
N ASP A 8 7.10 3.39 2.13
CA ASP A 8 7.81 4.65 1.97
C ASP A 8 6.95 5.59 1.12
N GLY A 9 6.78 6.84 1.55
CA GLY A 9 5.93 7.82 0.87
C GLY A 9 4.42 7.55 0.95
N VAL A 10 4.00 6.42 1.51
CA VAL A 10 2.58 6.06 1.72
C VAL A 10 2.23 6.06 3.20
N LEU A 11 2.75 5.09 3.97
CA LEU A 11 2.52 4.98 5.41
C LEU A 11 3.55 5.78 6.21
N LEU A 12 4.71 6.07 5.62
CA LEU A 12 5.75 6.90 6.19
C LEU A 12 5.90 8.19 5.39
N ALA A 13 5.83 9.33 6.07
CA ALA A 13 6.23 10.62 5.49
C ALA A 13 7.75 10.73 5.33
N ASN A 14 8.49 10.00 6.15
CA ASN A 14 9.94 9.77 6.08
C ASN A 14 10.34 8.66 7.06
N ASN A 15 11.63 8.31 7.10
CA ASN A 15 12.19 7.23 7.93
C ASN A 15 11.92 7.34 9.45
N LEU A 16 11.42 8.47 9.95
CA LEU A 16 11.19 8.70 11.39
C LEU A 16 9.73 8.97 11.73
N HIS A 17 8.88 9.24 10.74
CA HIS A 17 7.55 9.77 10.96
C HIS A 17 6.51 9.04 10.10
N PRO A 18 5.47 8.46 10.72
CA PRO A 18 4.27 8.04 10.01
C PRO A 18 3.67 9.19 9.20
N ALA A 19 3.03 8.87 8.08
CA ALA A 19 2.19 9.81 7.35
C ALA A 19 0.99 10.23 8.22
N ASN A 20 0.48 11.44 8.02
CA ASN A 20 -0.74 11.87 8.69
C ASN A 20 -1.88 10.91 8.32
N TYR A 21 -2.66 10.50 9.31
CA TYR A 21 -3.76 9.55 9.16
C TYR A 21 -3.36 8.12 8.74
N ALA A 22 -2.09 7.72 8.86
CA ALA A 22 -1.64 6.38 8.47
C ALA A 22 -2.33 5.27 9.28
N SER A 23 -2.51 5.45 10.60
CA SER A 23 -3.20 4.50 11.46
C SER A 23 -4.68 4.36 11.10
N GLU A 24 -5.38 5.48 10.92
CA GLU A 24 -6.78 5.53 10.54
C GLU A 24 -7.00 4.97 9.12
N PHE A 25 -6.05 5.19 8.22
CA PHE A 25 -6.08 4.63 6.87
C PHE A 25 -5.92 3.10 6.90
N LEU A 26 -4.97 2.59 7.69
CA LEU A 26 -4.80 1.15 7.88
C LEU A 26 -6.04 0.51 8.52
N GLU A 27 -6.61 1.15 9.54
CA GLU A 27 -7.86 0.70 10.17
C GLU A 27 -9.01 0.65 9.14
N HIS A 28 -9.17 1.71 8.34
CA HIS A 28 -10.19 1.77 7.29
C HIS A 28 -10.00 0.66 6.26
N VAL A 29 -8.79 0.51 5.70
CA VAL A 29 -8.49 -0.52 4.70
C VAL A 29 -8.72 -1.91 5.27
N LEU A 30 -8.24 -2.20 6.47
CA LEU A 30 -8.32 -3.54 7.06
C LEU A 30 -9.69 -3.87 7.66
N THR A 31 -10.52 -2.87 7.94
CA THR A 31 -11.94 -3.10 8.27
C THR A 31 -12.74 -3.52 7.04
N ASN A 32 -12.44 -2.93 5.87
CA ASN A 32 -13.20 -3.18 4.64
C ASN A 32 -12.62 -4.32 3.78
N PHE A 33 -11.30 -4.56 3.86
CA PHE A 33 -10.56 -5.54 3.05
C PHE A 33 -9.61 -6.42 3.88
N PRO A 34 -10.06 -6.99 5.03
CA PRO A 34 -9.19 -7.70 5.98
C PRO A 34 -8.44 -8.89 5.33
N ASP A 35 -9.10 -9.60 4.42
CA ASP A 35 -8.57 -10.83 3.80
C ASP A 35 -7.92 -10.60 2.44
N SER A 36 -7.89 -9.36 1.95
CA SER A 36 -7.41 -9.03 0.60
C SER A 36 -6.50 -7.81 0.58
N THR A 37 -5.83 -7.52 1.69
CA THR A 37 -4.80 -6.48 1.79
C THR A 37 -3.41 -7.11 1.84
N TYR A 38 -2.49 -6.56 1.06
CA TYR A 38 -1.17 -7.10 0.81
C TYR A 38 -0.09 -6.02 0.91
N TRP A 39 1.07 -6.39 1.43
CA TRP A 39 2.28 -5.57 1.31
C TRP A 39 2.77 -5.65 -0.12
N LEU A 40 3.01 -4.50 -0.75
CA LEU A 40 3.68 -4.40 -2.04
C LEU A 40 4.73 -3.30 -1.97
N THR A 41 5.82 -3.65 -1.32
CA THR A 41 6.87 -2.73 -0.89
C THR A 41 8.22 -3.41 -1.06
N THR A 42 9.29 -2.60 -1.16
CA THR A 42 10.67 -3.11 -1.24
C THR A 42 11.08 -3.89 0.01
N HIS A 43 10.38 -3.71 1.14
CA HIS A 43 10.63 -4.40 2.40
C HIS A 43 9.85 -5.73 2.56
N CYS A 44 9.04 -6.15 1.57
CA CYS A 44 8.34 -7.43 1.63
C CYS A 44 8.67 -8.31 0.43
N GLN A 45 9.19 -9.51 0.72
CA GLN A 45 9.47 -10.55 -0.26
C GLN A 45 9.11 -11.93 0.33
N GLY A 46 7.81 -12.19 0.43
CA GLY A 46 7.24 -13.44 0.95
C GLY A 46 7.15 -13.53 2.48
N ASP A 47 7.73 -12.58 3.23
CA ASP A 47 7.69 -12.53 4.69
C ASP A 47 7.04 -11.23 5.19
N ALA A 48 5.82 -11.33 5.73
CA ALA A 48 5.06 -10.19 6.25
C ALA A 48 5.60 -9.64 7.58
N THR A 49 6.52 -10.33 8.24
CA THR A 49 7.15 -9.83 9.49
C THR A 49 8.22 -8.77 9.21
N VAL A 50 8.77 -8.72 8.00
CA VAL A 50 9.84 -7.78 7.63
C VAL A 50 9.33 -6.33 7.58
N PRO A 51 8.21 -6.00 6.90
CA PRO A 51 7.57 -4.69 6.98
C PRO A 51 7.32 -4.23 8.42
N ILE A 52 6.75 -5.10 9.25
CA ILE A 52 6.39 -4.77 10.64
C ILE A 52 7.64 -4.51 11.48
N ARG A 53 8.72 -5.30 11.29
CA ARG A 53 9.99 -5.03 11.96
C ARG A 53 10.62 -3.72 11.48
N HIS A 54 10.40 -3.36 10.22
CA HIS A 54 10.91 -2.12 9.64
C HIS A 54 10.22 -0.88 10.23
N ILE A 55 8.88 -0.84 10.24
CA ILE A 55 8.14 0.38 10.60
C ILE A 55 7.33 0.30 11.89
N GLY A 56 7.07 -0.88 12.44
CA GLY A 56 6.12 -1.07 13.52
C GLY A 56 6.46 -0.30 14.80
N HIS A 57 7.75 -0.01 15.04
CA HIS A 57 8.19 0.81 16.17
C HIS A 57 7.78 2.29 16.09
N LEU A 58 7.26 2.74 14.94
CA LEU A 58 6.76 4.10 14.71
C LEU A 58 5.26 4.23 14.97
N PHE A 59 4.57 3.13 15.25
CA PHE A 59 3.13 3.06 15.43
C PHE A 59 2.78 2.51 16.81
N ASP A 60 1.53 2.71 17.24
CA ASP A 60 1.00 2.10 18.46
C ASP A 60 0.73 0.60 18.30
N ASP A 61 0.56 -0.09 19.42
CA ASP A 61 0.35 -1.55 19.44
C ASP A 61 -0.90 -1.96 18.65
N GLU A 62 -1.96 -1.16 18.67
CA GLU A 62 -3.21 -1.44 17.94
C GLU A 62 -2.99 -1.41 16.42
N THR A 63 -2.30 -0.39 15.92
CA THR A 63 -1.93 -0.30 14.51
C THR A 63 -0.95 -1.42 14.11
N VAL A 64 -0.02 -1.80 14.98
CA VAL A 64 0.88 -2.93 14.72
C VAL A 64 0.12 -4.25 14.62
N GLU A 65 -0.89 -4.48 15.46
CA GLU A 65 -1.76 -5.66 15.35
C GLU A 65 -2.62 -5.66 14.08
N LEU A 66 -3.01 -4.48 13.58
CA LEU A 66 -3.61 -4.34 12.26
C LEU A 66 -2.62 -4.76 11.16
N MET A 67 -1.38 -4.26 11.20
CA MET A 67 -0.35 -4.60 10.20
C MET A 67 -0.08 -6.11 10.12
N ARG A 68 -0.23 -6.87 11.21
CA ARG A 68 -0.09 -8.35 11.22
C ARG A 68 -1.11 -9.06 10.35
N LYS A 69 -2.23 -8.41 10.01
CA LYS A 69 -3.27 -8.97 9.14
C LYS A 69 -2.91 -8.81 7.65
N ILE A 70 -1.96 -7.93 7.32
CA ILE A 70 -1.55 -7.67 5.94
C ILE A 70 -0.71 -8.84 5.42
N LYS A 71 -1.12 -9.37 4.27
CA LYS A 71 -0.49 -10.55 3.67
C LYS A 71 0.80 -10.16 2.93
N PRO A 72 1.80 -11.06 2.86
CA PRO A 72 2.99 -10.79 2.07
C PRO A 72 2.67 -10.91 0.57
N THR A 73 3.43 -10.20 -0.26
CA THR A 73 3.62 -10.55 -1.68
C THR A 73 5.05 -11.00 -1.90
N SER A 74 5.27 -11.69 -3.02
CA SER A 74 6.59 -11.91 -3.59
C SER A 74 6.54 -11.41 -5.02
N TRP A 75 7.59 -10.71 -5.43
CA TRP A 75 7.71 -10.13 -6.77
C TRP A 75 9.14 -10.36 -7.31
N ASP A 76 9.36 -10.24 -8.61
CA ASP A 76 10.65 -10.52 -9.24
C ASP A 76 11.45 -9.24 -9.57
N MET A 77 11.40 -8.76 -10.81
CA MET A 77 12.09 -7.56 -11.27
C MET A 77 11.31 -6.29 -10.94
N THR A 78 9.98 -6.35 -10.91
CA THR A 78 9.09 -5.20 -10.65
C THR A 78 8.03 -5.56 -9.61
N LYS A 79 7.60 -4.61 -8.77
CA LYS A 79 6.54 -4.83 -7.78
C LYS A 79 5.26 -5.34 -8.45
N THR A 80 4.95 -4.85 -9.65
CA THR A 80 3.79 -5.25 -10.46
C THR A 80 3.69 -6.76 -10.73
N SER A 81 4.80 -7.52 -10.71
CA SER A 81 4.75 -8.99 -10.82
C SER A 81 4.07 -9.68 -9.63
N GLY A 82 4.00 -9.01 -8.47
CA GLY A 82 3.28 -9.46 -7.29
C GLY A 82 1.78 -9.17 -7.33
N ILE A 83 1.29 -8.47 -8.34
CA ILE A 83 -0.13 -8.10 -8.49
C ILE A 83 -0.89 -9.22 -9.21
N ASP A 84 -1.97 -9.70 -8.58
CA ASP A 84 -2.98 -10.54 -9.21
C ASP A 84 -3.89 -9.71 -10.14
N PHE A 85 -3.48 -9.53 -11.40
CA PHE A 85 -4.24 -8.82 -12.43
C PHE A 85 -5.57 -9.49 -12.84
N SER A 86 -5.84 -10.71 -12.36
CA SER A 86 -7.13 -11.38 -12.64
C SER A 86 -8.29 -10.86 -11.77
N LYS A 87 -7.99 -10.01 -10.78
CA LYS A 87 -8.96 -9.44 -9.84
C LYS A 87 -8.89 -7.92 -9.84
N PRO A 88 -10.02 -7.23 -9.56
CA PRO A 88 -9.99 -5.80 -9.30
C PRO A 88 -9.04 -5.49 -8.15
N PHE A 89 -8.21 -4.45 -8.28
CA PHE A 89 -7.26 -4.07 -7.26
C PHE A 89 -7.04 -2.56 -7.19
N LEU A 90 -6.47 -2.12 -6.07
CA LEU A 90 -5.87 -0.80 -5.92
C LEU A 90 -4.47 -0.96 -5.37
N TRP A 91 -3.52 -0.18 -5.87
CA TRP A 91 -2.15 -0.14 -5.38
C TRP A 91 -1.80 1.29 -4.98
N PHE A 92 -1.55 1.51 -3.70
CA PHE A 92 -1.15 2.80 -3.15
C PHE A 92 0.37 2.86 -3.08
N ASP A 93 0.95 3.81 -3.80
CA ASP A 93 2.40 4.01 -3.93
C ASP A 93 2.71 5.49 -4.20
N ASP A 94 3.90 5.94 -3.84
CA ASP A 94 4.36 7.30 -4.14
C ASP A 94 5.21 7.38 -5.40
N ASP A 95 5.81 6.28 -5.86
CA ASP A 95 6.67 6.25 -7.04
C ASP A 95 6.35 5.09 -7.98
N LEU A 96 6.00 5.43 -9.22
CA LEU A 96 5.68 4.46 -10.27
C LEU A 96 6.81 4.38 -11.29
N PHE A 97 7.62 3.32 -11.21
CA PHE A 97 8.73 3.15 -12.13
C PHE A 97 8.24 2.85 -13.55
N SER A 98 9.10 3.14 -14.54
CA SER A 98 8.75 3.01 -15.96
C SER A 98 8.33 1.59 -16.36
N GLY A 99 8.98 0.56 -15.80
CA GLY A 99 8.61 -0.84 -16.00
C GLY A 99 7.23 -1.16 -15.42
N GLU A 100 6.97 -0.74 -14.18
CA GLU A 100 5.69 -0.94 -13.49
C GLU A 100 4.56 -0.23 -14.22
N LYS A 101 4.79 1.01 -14.66
CA LYS A 101 3.85 1.75 -15.51
C LYS A 101 3.50 0.99 -16.78
N GLN A 102 4.51 0.42 -17.46
CA GLN A 102 4.28 -0.34 -18.69
C GLN A 102 3.50 -1.63 -18.40
N ASP A 103 3.79 -2.32 -17.31
CA ASP A 103 3.04 -3.51 -16.88
C ASP A 103 1.57 -3.20 -16.60
N LEU A 104 1.28 -2.10 -15.89
CA LEU A 104 -0.08 -1.65 -15.63
C LEU A 104 -0.83 -1.31 -16.93
N ILE A 105 -0.19 -0.59 -17.86
CA ILE A 105 -0.77 -0.25 -19.16
C ILE A 105 -1.08 -1.53 -19.96
N ASN A 106 -0.15 -2.49 -19.99
CA ASN A 106 -0.34 -3.74 -20.72
C ASN A 106 -1.52 -4.56 -20.18
N ASN A 107 -1.83 -4.42 -18.89
CA ASN A 107 -2.96 -5.05 -18.23
C ASN A 107 -4.22 -4.17 -18.15
N ASN A 108 -4.24 -2.99 -18.80
CA ASN A 108 -5.32 -1.99 -18.73
C ASN A 108 -5.70 -1.58 -17.29
N ALA A 109 -4.72 -1.46 -16.41
CA ALA A 109 -4.90 -1.25 -14.98
C ALA A 109 -4.15 -0.03 -14.43
N ILE A 110 -3.76 0.92 -15.29
CA ILE A 110 -3.02 2.12 -14.87
C ILE A 110 -3.80 2.97 -13.86
N ASP A 111 -5.13 3.04 -13.99
CA ASP A 111 -5.99 3.79 -13.08
C ASP A 111 -6.21 3.09 -11.73
N ASN A 112 -5.75 1.83 -11.60
CA ASN A 112 -5.73 1.10 -10.32
C ASN A 112 -4.48 1.41 -9.49
N TRP A 113 -3.50 2.11 -10.05
CA TRP A 113 -2.41 2.72 -9.29
C TRP A 113 -2.85 4.07 -8.74
N ILE A 114 -2.80 4.20 -7.43
CA ILE A 114 -3.25 5.37 -6.69
C ILE A 114 -2.02 6.09 -6.15
N GLU A 115 -1.67 7.19 -6.81
CA GLU A 115 -0.57 8.06 -6.39
C GLU A 115 -0.83 8.58 -4.97
N VAL A 116 0.12 8.34 -4.07
CA VAL A 116 0.18 8.98 -2.76
C VAL A 116 1.27 10.03 -2.79
N ASN A 117 0.90 11.31 -2.72
CA ASN A 117 1.86 12.40 -2.82
C ASN A 117 1.82 13.28 -1.56
N LEU A 118 2.49 12.81 -0.50
CA LEU A 118 2.52 13.50 0.81
C LEU A 118 3.23 14.86 0.75
N THR A 119 4.10 15.09 -0.24
CA THR A 119 4.75 16.39 -0.45
C THR A 119 3.74 17.43 -0.94
N LYS A 120 2.87 17.03 -1.87
CA LYS A 120 1.81 17.89 -2.41
C LYS A 120 0.66 18.07 -1.43
N ASP A 121 0.32 17.02 -0.70
CA ASP A 121 -0.80 16.99 0.24
C ASP A 121 -0.53 16.01 1.39
N PRO A 122 -0.05 16.50 2.54
CA PRO A 122 0.30 15.66 3.69
C PRO A 122 -0.87 14.85 4.26
N ASP A 123 -2.11 15.30 4.03
CA ASP A 123 -3.33 14.69 4.56
C ASP A 123 -4.06 13.85 3.51
N THR A 124 -3.40 13.47 2.40
CA THR A 124 -4.01 12.70 1.30
C THR A 124 -4.68 11.41 1.79
N LEU A 125 -4.12 10.73 2.80
CA LEU A 125 -4.74 9.51 3.35
C LEU A 125 -6.14 9.77 3.94
N ALA A 126 -6.38 10.93 4.56
CA ALA A 126 -7.72 11.30 5.05
C ALA A 126 -8.74 11.43 3.91
N LYS A 127 -8.30 11.85 2.72
CA LYS A 127 -9.17 11.93 1.54
C LYS A 127 -9.57 10.55 1.05
N PHE A 128 -8.66 9.58 1.08
CA PHE A 128 -8.98 8.19 0.74
C PHE A 128 -9.95 7.57 1.73
N ILE A 129 -9.81 7.85 3.03
CA ILE A 129 -10.80 7.41 4.04
C ILE A 129 -12.18 8.01 3.74
N SER A 130 -12.23 9.28 3.35
CA SER A 130 -13.48 10.01 3.07
C SER A 130 -14.16 9.57 1.76
N SER A 131 -13.37 9.24 0.76
CA SER A 131 -13.81 8.88 -0.59
C SER A 131 -12.84 7.85 -1.16
N PHE A 132 -13.06 6.59 -0.81
CA PHE A 132 -12.17 5.51 -1.19
C PHE A 132 -12.20 5.27 -2.71
N PRO A 133 -11.05 5.09 -3.37
CA PRO A 133 -11.01 4.84 -4.82
C PRO A 133 -11.77 3.56 -5.22
N ILE A 134 -12.20 3.50 -6.47
CA ILE A 134 -12.88 2.35 -7.06
C ILE A 134 -12.01 1.86 -8.24
N PRO A 135 -11.69 0.56 -8.31
CA PRO A 135 -10.88 0.02 -9.39
C PRO A 135 -11.68 -0.04 -10.70
N ILE A 136 -10.98 0.01 -11.83
CA ILE A 136 -11.53 -0.23 -13.16
C ILE A 136 -11.60 -1.72 -13.51
#